data_AF-O47503-F1
#
_entry.id   AF-O47503-F1
#
_cell.length_a   1.000
_cell.length_b   1.000
_cell.length_c   1.000
_cell.angle_alpha   90.00
_cell.angle_beta   90.00
_cell.angle_gamma   90.00
#
_symmetry.space_group_name_H-M   'P 1'
#
loop_
_entity.id
_entity.type
_entity.pdbx_description
1 polymer ?
#
loop_
_entity_poly.entity_id
_entity_poly.type
_entity_poly.pdbx_seq_one_letter_code
_entity_poly.pdbx_strand_id
1 'polypeptide(L)'
;MLWMSACLHLLFYAARSTLGVLRLSWAQRALVTMPDDLQEVLVGILLGDAHISRRTSTANSRLIYAQTAVAHKEYFDYVYDLFRYLCVSDYIPQLKTVRDNRTNKIYSAISFTIMQLPCFNAFK
;
A
#
# COMPACT_ATOMS: atom_id res chain seq x y z
N MET A 1 -6.65 15.01 -34.91
CA MET A 1 -5.50 15.93 -34.88
C MET A 1 -5.80 17.01 -33.84
N LEU A 2 -5.73 16.62 -32.57
CA LEU A 2 -4.77 17.10 -31.56
C LEU A 2 -5.01 18.56 -31.13
N TRP A 3 -6.02 18.77 -30.28
CA TRP A 3 -6.06 19.91 -29.37
C TRP A 3 -5.62 19.45 -27.99
N MET A 4 -4.32 19.62 -27.78
CA MET A 4 -3.71 20.09 -26.53
C MET A 4 -4.10 19.37 -25.23
N SER A 5 -3.50 18.18 -25.09
CA SER A 5 -3.06 17.63 -23.82
C SER A 5 -2.11 18.61 -23.12
N ALA A 6 -2.64 19.45 -22.23
CA ALA A 6 -1.84 20.39 -21.43
C ALA A 6 -2.55 20.73 -20.11
N CYS A 7 -2.90 19.71 -19.31
CA CYS A 7 -3.28 19.91 -17.92
C CYS A 7 -2.69 18.81 -17.02
N LEU A 8 -1.45 18.39 -17.32
CA LEU A 8 -0.73 17.39 -16.53
C LEU A 8 0.64 17.93 -16.11
N HIS A 9 0.67 19.12 -15.52
CA HIS A 9 1.83 19.60 -14.78
C HIS A 9 1.36 20.44 -13.60
N LEU A 10 0.61 19.79 -12.70
CA LEU A 10 0.36 20.33 -11.38
C LEU A 10 1.69 20.24 -10.60
N LEU A 11 2.31 21.41 -10.42
CA LEU A 11 3.57 21.59 -9.71
C LEU A 11 3.45 21.03 -8.27
N PHE A 12 4.01 19.85 -8.07
CA PHE A 12 4.10 19.19 -6.77
C PHE A 12 5.18 19.85 -5.92
N TYR A 13 4.80 20.83 -5.09
CA TYR A 13 5.66 21.31 -4.01
C TYR A 13 5.68 20.27 -2.88
N ALA A 14 6.62 19.33 -2.94
CA ALA A 14 6.75 18.25 -1.95
C ALA A 14 7.70 18.66 -0.81
N ALA A 15 7.25 18.53 0.44
CA ALA A 15 8.15 18.55 1.59
C ALA A 15 9.03 17.29 1.54
N ARG A 16 10.35 17.46 1.38
CA ARG A 16 11.29 16.33 1.29
C ARG A 16 11.37 15.57 2.61
N SER A 17 11.18 14.25 2.55
CA SER A 17 11.50 13.34 3.66
C SER A 17 13.02 13.30 3.89
N THR A 18 13.46 13.02 5.11
CA THR A 18 14.89 12.84 5.47
C THR A 18 15.56 11.69 4.69
N LEU A 19 14.76 10.80 4.11
CA LEU A 19 15.20 9.69 3.26
C LEU A 19 15.10 9.99 1.75
N GLY A 20 14.85 11.23 1.34
CA GLY A 20 14.69 11.61 -0.07
C GLY A 20 13.35 11.19 -0.70
N VAL A 21 12.48 10.52 0.06
CA VAL A 21 11.16 10.07 -0.39
C VAL A 21 10.20 11.26 -0.55
N LEU A 22 9.47 11.29 -1.67
CA LEU A 22 8.43 12.27 -1.91
C LEU A 22 7.27 12.07 -0.93
N ARG A 23 7.04 13.06 -0.05
CA ARG A 23 5.97 12.99 0.94
C ARG A 23 4.75 13.74 0.41
N LEU A 24 3.65 13.02 0.23
CA LEU A 24 2.36 13.64 -0.07
C LEU A 24 1.92 14.55 1.08
N SER A 25 1.54 15.78 0.73
CA SER A 25 0.90 16.74 1.62
C SER A 25 -0.48 16.24 2.07
N TRP A 26 -1.04 16.86 3.10
CA TRP A 26 -2.36 16.49 3.59
C TRP A 26 -3.44 16.65 2.51
N ALA A 27 -3.43 17.78 1.79
CA ALA A 27 -4.35 18.04 0.70
C ALA A 27 -4.22 17.02 -0.44
N GLN A 28 -2.98 16.63 -0.79
CA GLN A 28 -2.74 15.61 -1.82
C GLN A 28 -3.30 14.25 -1.40
N ARG A 29 -3.13 13.86 -0.13
CA ARG A 29 -3.69 12.60 0.39
C ARG A 29 -5.21 12.60 0.41
N ALA A 30 -5.84 13.74 0.65
CA ALA A 30 -7.29 13.88 0.63
C ALA A 30 -7.89 13.71 -0.78
N LEU A 31 -7.11 13.99 -1.82
CA LEU A 31 -7.51 13.79 -3.22
C LEU A 31 -7.38 12.32 -3.67
N VAL A 32 -6.69 11.48 -2.90
CA VAL A 32 -6.53 10.05 -3.24
C VAL A 32 -7.81 9.31 -2.88
N THR A 33 -8.55 8.88 -3.91
CA THR A 33 -9.74 8.07 -3.80
C THR A 33 -9.48 6.63 -4.24
N MET A 34 -10.34 5.72 -3.79
CA MET A 34 -10.31 4.31 -4.18
C MET A 34 -11.57 3.99 -4.99
N PRO A 35 -11.46 3.44 -6.21
CA PRO A 35 -12.61 3.00 -6.99
C PRO A 35 -13.46 1.96 -6.23
N ASP A 36 -14.76 1.94 -6.45
CA ASP A 36 -15.68 1.05 -5.73
C ASP A 36 -15.34 -0.44 -5.91
N ASP A 37 -15.01 -0.85 -7.15
CA ASP A 37 -14.55 -2.22 -7.43
C ASP A 37 -13.32 -2.61 -6.58
N LEU A 38 -12.38 -1.67 -6.39
CA LEU A 38 -11.19 -1.91 -5.59
C LEU A 38 -11.52 -1.94 -4.09
N GLN A 39 -12.57 -1.25 -3.64
CA GLN A 39 -13.07 -1.35 -2.27
C GLN A 39 -13.68 -2.73 -2.00
N GLU A 40 -14.42 -3.32 -2.95
CA GLU A 40 -14.94 -4.68 -2.81
C GLU A 40 -13.80 -5.72 -2.72
N VAL A 41 -12.79 -5.59 -3.59
CA VAL A 41 -11.58 -6.40 -3.51
C VAL A 41 -10.89 -6.22 -2.16
N LEU A 42 -10.78 -4.98 -1.67
CA LEU A 42 -10.21 -4.67 -0.36
C LEU A 42 -10.95 -5.41 0.76
N VAL A 43 -12.29 -5.38 0.76
CA VAL A 43 -13.10 -6.11 1.75
C VAL A 43 -12.79 -7.60 1.69
N GLY A 44 -12.71 -8.19 0.49
CA GLY A 44 -12.36 -9.59 0.31
C GLY A 44 -11.00 -9.97 0.91
N ILE A 45 -9.95 -9.18 0.63
CA ILE A 45 -8.62 -9.47 1.16
C ILE A 45 -8.50 -9.21 2.67
N LEU A 46 -9.29 -8.28 3.22
CA LEU A 46 -9.34 -8.00 4.66
C LEU A 46 -9.96 -9.13 5.47
N LEU A 47 -10.83 -9.94 4.86
CA LEU A 47 -11.34 -11.16 5.47
C LEU A 47 -10.32 -12.31 5.47
N GLY A 48 -9.24 -12.19 4.69
CA GLY A 48 -8.16 -13.16 4.61
C GLY A 48 -6.87 -12.66 5.25
N ASP A 49 -5.89 -12.32 4.42
CA ASP A 49 -4.49 -12.07 4.81
C ASP A 49 -4.15 -10.59 5.02
N ALA A 50 -5.06 -9.67 4.70
CA ALA A 50 -4.81 -8.23 4.81
C ALA A 50 -5.17 -7.66 6.18
N HIS A 51 -4.48 -6.59 6.59
CA HIS A 51 -4.69 -5.93 7.87
C HIS A 51 -4.69 -4.41 7.75
N ILE A 52 -5.72 -3.75 8.30
CA ILE A 52 -5.75 -2.29 8.48
C ILE A 52 -5.09 -1.92 9.81
N SER A 53 -4.04 -1.10 9.73
CA SER A 53 -3.33 -0.59 10.90
C SER A 53 -3.34 0.93 10.95
N ARG A 54 -3.54 1.49 12.14
CA ARG A 54 -3.47 2.94 12.39
C ARG A 54 -2.62 3.20 13.64
N ARG A 55 -1.70 4.16 13.54
CA ARG A 55 -0.71 4.45 14.60
C ARG A 55 -1.30 5.17 15.80
N THR A 56 -2.22 6.12 15.59
CA THR A 56 -2.84 6.94 16.65
C THR A 56 -4.33 7.10 16.39
N SER A 57 -5.14 7.55 17.36
CA SER A 57 -6.59 7.71 17.16
C SER A 57 -6.96 8.69 16.04
N THR A 58 -6.10 9.67 15.77
CA THR A 58 -6.31 10.77 14.82
C THR A 58 -5.61 10.59 13.47
N ALA A 59 -4.72 9.61 13.33
CA ALA A 59 -3.99 9.38 12.08
C ALA A 59 -4.82 8.62 11.04
N ASN A 60 -4.48 8.75 9.77
CA ASN A 60 -5.05 7.89 8.73
C ASN A 60 -4.60 6.44 8.90
N SER A 61 -5.49 5.52 8.52
CA SER A 61 -5.23 4.09 8.44
C SER A 61 -4.33 3.73 7.26
N ARG A 62 -3.64 2.59 7.35
CA ARG A 62 -2.86 2.00 6.24
C ARG A 62 -3.20 0.53 6.09
N LEU A 63 -3.17 0.05 4.85
CA LEU A 63 -3.21 -1.38 4.55
C LEU A 63 -1.81 -1.99 4.68
N ILE A 64 -1.76 -3.15 5.32
CA ILE A 64 -0.62 -4.04 5.35
C ILE A 64 -1.09 -5.37 4.80
N TYR A 65 -0.43 -5.87 3.76
CA TYR A 65 -0.70 -7.18 3.19
C TYR A 65 0.56 -8.03 3.30
N ALA A 66 0.42 -9.25 3.81
CA ALA A 66 1.54 -10.16 4.00
C ALA A 66 1.11 -11.60 3.72
N GLN A 67 1.94 -12.34 2.99
CA GLN A 67 1.67 -13.73 2.63
C GLN A 67 2.95 -14.56 2.60
N THR A 68 2.84 -15.88 2.67
CA THR A 68 3.99 -16.79 2.54
C THR A 68 4.60 -16.69 1.14
N ALA A 69 5.91 -16.41 1.06
CA ALA A 69 6.58 -16.04 -0.19
C ALA A 69 6.72 -17.18 -1.21
N VAL A 70 6.67 -18.43 -0.76
CA VAL A 70 6.97 -19.60 -1.62
C VAL A 70 5.75 -20.06 -2.43
N ALA A 71 4.56 -20.08 -1.82
CA ALA A 71 3.38 -20.71 -2.42
C ALA A 71 2.44 -19.73 -3.15
N HIS A 72 2.47 -18.44 -2.78
CA HIS A 72 1.43 -17.49 -3.20
C HIS A 72 2.01 -16.22 -3.85
N LYS A 73 3.20 -16.32 -4.44
CA LYS A 73 3.87 -15.16 -5.03
C LYS A 73 3.06 -14.52 -6.17
N GLU A 74 2.44 -15.33 -7.03
CA GLU A 74 1.65 -14.83 -8.16
C GLU A 74 0.43 -14.03 -7.69
N TYR A 75 -0.30 -14.55 -6.69
CA TYR A 75 -1.43 -13.84 -6.10
C TYR A 75 -0.98 -12.57 -5.35
N PHE A 76 0.14 -12.65 -4.64
CA PHE A 76 0.74 -11.48 -4.00
C PHE A 76 1.08 -10.38 -5.01
N ASP A 77 1.71 -10.75 -6.13
CA ASP A 77 2.09 -9.80 -7.19
C ASP A 77 0.85 -9.17 -7.82
N TYR A 78 -0.21 -9.96 -8.06
CA TYR A 78 -1.50 -9.46 -8.54
C TYR A 78 -2.12 -8.43 -7.59
N VAL A 79 -2.23 -8.76 -6.30
CA VAL A 79 -2.76 -7.84 -5.28
C VAL A 79 -1.86 -6.60 -5.17
N TYR A 80 -0.55 -6.77 -5.22
CA TYR A 80 0.40 -5.65 -5.21
C TYR A 80 0.17 -4.70 -6.37
N ASP A 81 0.00 -5.21 -7.59
CA ASP A 81 -0.23 -4.39 -8.78
C ASP A 81 -1.53 -3.59 -8.71
N LEU A 82 -2.60 -4.16 -8.13
CA LEU A 82 -3.86 -3.42 -7.88
C LEU A 82 -3.65 -2.20 -6.97
N PHE A 83 -2.83 -2.35 -5.94
CA PHE A 83 -2.63 -1.31 -4.92
C PHE A 83 -1.37 -0.45 -5.12
N ARG A 84 -0.55 -0.75 -6.14
CA ARG A 84 0.77 -0.15 -6.36
C ARG A 84 0.73 1.37 -6.46
N TYR A 85 -0.31 1.92 -7.07
CA TYR A 85 -0.49 3.37 -7.21
C TYR A 85 -0.71 4.10 -5.88
N LEU A 86 -1.12 3.37 -4.83
CA LEU A 86 -1.28 3.90 -3.46
C LEU A 86 -0.01 3.71 -2.61
N CYS A 87 0.96 2.95 -3.10
CA CYS A 87 2.27 2.79 -2.46
C CYS A 87 3.15 4.02 -2.73
N VAL A 88 4.23 4.12 -1.95
CA VAL A 88 5.26 5.14 -2.18
C VAL A 88 5.91 4.89 -3.56
N SER A 89 6.34 5.94 -4.26
CA SER A 89 7.13 5.81 -5.48
C SER A 89 8.34 4.90 -5.23
N ASP A 90 8.58 3.96 -6.14
CA ASP A 90 9.68 2.98 -6.05
C ASP A 90 9.59 2.06 -4.82
N TYR A 91 8.38 1.81 -4.32
CA TYR A 91 8.18 0.84 -3.24
C TYR A 91 8.63 -0.57 -3.66
N ILE A 92 9.43 -1.20 -2.82
CA ILE A 92 9.87 -2.58 -2.98
C ILE A 92 9.22 -3.42 -1.87
N PRO A 93 8.45 -4.47 -2.21
CA PRO A 93 7.95 -5.42 -1.23
C PRO A 93 9.04 -5.97 -0.31
N GLN A 94 8.71 -6.08 0.98
CA GLN A 94 9.64 -6.55 2.00
C GLN A 94 9.57 -8.08 2.10
N LEU A 95 10.72 -8.73 1.93
CA LEU A 95 10.90 -10.15 2.22
C LEU A 95 11.41 -10.33 3.64
N LYS A 96 10.69 -11.09 4.44
CA LYS A 96 11.05 -11.44 5.82
C LYS A 96 11.25 -12.94 5.92
N THR A 97 12.38 -13.34 6.50
CA THR A 97 12.66 -14.74 6.81
C THR A 97 12.57 -14.95 8.32
N VAL A 98 11.77 -15.92 8.75
CA VAL A 98 11.55 -16.24 10.16
C VAL A 98 11.91 -17.70 10.39
N ARG A 99 12.78 -17.96 11.36
CA ARG A 99 13.07 -19.30 11.85
C ARG A 99 12.07 -19.63 12.94
N ASP A 100 11.35 -20.72 12.78
CA ASP A 100 10.53 -21.30 13.84
C ASP A 100 11.47 -21.93 14.89
N ASN A 101 11.47 -21.38 16.10
CA ASN A 101 12.33 -21.85 17.19
C ASN A 101 11.95 -23.26 17.67
N ARG A 102 10.71 -23.70 17.46
CA ARG A 102 10.21 -25.02 17.88
C ARG A 102 10.63 -26.11 16.90
N THR A 103 10.53 -25.85 15.60
CA THR A 103 10.80 -26.87 14.57
C THR A 103 12.10 -26.64 13.81
N ASN A 104 12.82 -25.55 14.07
CA ASN A 104 13.99 -25.08 13.32
C ASN A 104 13.78 -24.90 11.81
N LYS A 105 12.52 -24.85 11.37
CA LYS A 105 12.17 -24.63 9.96
C LYS A 105 12.24 -23.14 9.66
N ILE A 106 12.70 -22.82 8.46
CA ILE A 106 12.80 -21.45 7.98
C ILE A 106 11.61 -21.20 7.05
N TYR A 107 10.84 -20.17 7.38
CA TYR A 107 9.72 -19.70 6.57
C TYR A 107 10.04 -18.31 6.03
N SER A 108 9.65 -18.05 4.79
CA SER A 108 9.73 -16.72 4.19
C SER A 108 8.34 -16.15 3.97
N ALA A 109 8.18 -14.88 4.29
CA ALA A 109 6.97 -14.10 4.07
C ALA A 109 7.32 -12.86 3.26
N ILE A 110 6.46 -12.53 2.30
CA ILE A 110 6.54 -11.30 1.52
C ILE A 110 5.41 -10.38 1.95
N SER A 111 5.69 -9.08 2.02
CA SER A 111 4.71 -8.10 2.48
C SER A 111 4.88 -6.76 1.77
N PHE A 112 3.78 -6.04 1.62
CA PHE A 112 3.81 -4.63 1.23
C PHE A 112 2.95 -3.80 2.19
N THR A 113 3.25 -2.51 2.25
CA THR A 113 2.53 -1.56 3.10
C THR A 113 2.19 -0.32 2.28
N ILE A 114 0.90 0.01 2.28
CA ILE A 114 0.38 1.20 1.60
C ILE A 114 0.63 2.44 2.45
N MET A 115 0.67 3.61 1.81
CA MET A 115 0.66 4.89 2.50
C MET A 115 -0.56 5.04 3.44
N GLN A 116 -0.42 5.86 4.48
CA GLN A 116 -1.53 6.22 5.35
C GLN A 116 -2.48 7.19 4.62
N LEU A 117 -3.61 6.67 4.14
CA LEU A 117 -4.54 7.40 3.28
C LEU A 117 -5.95 7.44 3.90
N PRO A 118 -6.69 8.55 3.73
CA PRO A 118 -8.04 8.69 4.28
C PRO A 118 -9.03 7.62 3.78
N CYS A 119 -8.87 7.13 2.55
CA CYS A 119 -9.74 6.12 1.95
C CYS A 119 -9.80 4.80 2.74
N PHE A 120 -8.78 4.49 3.55
CA PHE A 120 -8.76 3.30 4.41
C PHE A 120 -9.45 3.51 5.77
N ASN A 121 -9.87 4.73 6.11
CA ASN A 121 -10.43 5.02 7.43
C ASN A 121 -11.81 4.36 7.64
N ALA A 122 -12.55 4.08 6.57
CA ALA A 122 -13.84 3.40 6.63
C ALA A 122 -13.74 1.91 7.04
N PHE A 123 -12.55 1.31 6.92
CA PHE A 123 -12.32 -0.13 7.09
C PHE A 123 -11.55 -0.46 8.38
N LYS A 124 -11.50 0.48 9.34
CA LYS A 124 -10.78 0.32 10.60
C LYS A 124 -11.71 0.02 11.77
#